data_AF-Q7RR71-F1
#
_entry.id   AF-Q7RR71-F1
#
_cell.length_a   1.000
_cell.length_b   1.000
_cell.length_c   1.000
_cell.angle_alpha   90.00
_cell.angle_beta   90.00
_cell.angle_gamma   90.00
#
_symmetry.space_group_name_H-M   'P 1'
#
loop_
_entity.id
_entity.type
_entity.pdbx_description
1 polymer ?
#
loop_
_entity_poly.entity_id
_entity_poly.type
_entity_poly.pdbx_seq_one_letter_code
_entity_poly.pdbx_strand_id
1 'polypeptide(L)'
;MGKLNDIKALDLKKNNIKALVVCCTYLEYPQDKIPKGYDGLRINLEDMGLEQISQYFDESNNFIHSFVTQNKPVFVTCSHGISRSPTIVLAYLIGKQVKIVSFS
;
A
#
# COMPACT_ATOMS: atom_id res chain seq x y z
N MET A 1 -3.42 0.46 -7.44
CA MET A 1 -3.95 -0.38 -6.34
C MET A 1 -4.64 -1.60 -6.91
N GLY A 2 -4.79 -2.67 -6.15
CA GLY A 2 -5.43 -3.91 -6.62
C GLY A 2 -5.88 -4.84 -5.50
N LYS A 3 -6.31 -6.04 -5.90
CA LYS A 3 -6.71 -7.17 -5.04
C LYS A 3 -5.54 -8.12 -4.82
N LEU A 4 -5.66 -9.06 -3.88
CA LEU A 4 -4.60 -10.06 -3.64
C LEU A 4 -4.30 -10.92 -4.88
N ASN A 5 -5.33 -11.25 -5.67
CA ASN A 5 -5.14 -12.01 -6.90
C ASN A 5 -4.32 -11.25 -7.94
N ASP A 6 -4.28 -9.92 -7.88
CA ASP A 6 -3.48 -9.10 -8.79
C ASP A 6 -1.98 -9.24 -8.48
N ILE A 7 -1.58 -9.61 -7.26
CA ILE A 7 -0.16 -9.93 -6.96
C ILE A 7 0.32 -11.11 -7.82
N LYS A 8 -0.58 -12.06 -8.12
CA LYS A 8 -0.28 -13.25 -8.92
C LYS A 8 -0.56 -13.05 -10.41
N ALA A 9 -1.63 -12.33 -10.74
CA ALA A 9 -2.09 -12.12 -12.11
C ALA A 9 -1.38 -10.95 -12.80
N LEU A 10 -0.97 -9.93 -12.05
CA LEU A 10 -0.16 -8.83 -12.56
C LEU A 10 1.30 -9.28 -12.56
N ASP A 11 1.94 -9.23 -13.73
CA ASP A 11 3.39 -9.37 -13.79
C ASP A 11 4.02 -8.12 -13.18
N LEU A 12 4.34 -8.22 -11.88
CA LEU A 12 5.03 -7.19 -11.10
C LEU A 12 6.36 -6.80 -11.75
N LYS A 13 7.03 -7.74 -12.43
CA LYS A 13 8.27 -7.47 -13.16
C LYS A 13 8.00 -6.65 -14.43
N LYS A 14 6.96 -6.99 -15.18
CA LYS A 14 6.56 -6.24 -16.39
C LYS A 14 6.23 -4.77 -16.09
N ASN A 15 5.66 -4.50 -14.91
CA ASN A 15 5.33 -3.13 -14.47
C ASN A 15 6.47 -2.46 -13.68
N ASN A 16 7.65 -3.09 -13.61
CA ASN A 16 8.82 -2.60 -12.89
C ASN A 16 8.54 -2.20 -11.43
N ILE A 17 7.61 -2.89 -10.77
CA ILE A 17 7.29 -2.66 -9.36
C ILE A 17 8.54 -2.94 -8.52
N LYS A 18 8.80 -2.10 -7.52
CA LYS A 18 9.96 -2.25 -6.62
C LYS A 18 9.57 -2.52 -5.17
N ALA A 19 8.38 -2.08 -4.77
CA ALA A 19 7.89 -2.29 -3.42
C ALA A 19 6.41 -2.67 -3.40
N LEU A 20 6.03 -3.38 -2.33
CA LEU A 20 4.68 -3.86 -2.07
C LEU A 20 4.17 -3.31 -0.74
N VAL A 21 2.94 -2.82 -0.72
CA VAL A 21 2.19 -2.52 0.51
C VAL A 21 0.99 -3.45 0.57
N VAL A 22 0.96 -4.35 1.55
CA VAL A 22 -0.10 -5.35 1.73
C VAL A 22 -0.96 -4.97 2.93
N CYS A 23 -2.17 -4.50 2.68
CA CYS A 23 -3.15 -4.11 3.70
C CYS A 23 -4.07 -5.28 4.05
N CYS A 24 -3.50 -6.38 4.52
CA CYS A 24 -4.20 -7.60 4.92
C CYS A 24 -3.56 -8.20 6.17
N THR A 25 -4.37 -8.91 6.94
CA THR A 25 -3.85 -9.69 8.05
C THR A 25 -2.96 -10.85 7.59
N TYR A 26 -2.14 -11.38 8.50
CA TYR A 26 -1.38 -12.61 8.24
C TYR A 26 -2.28 -13.81 7.94
N LEU A 27 -3.51 -13.83 8.48
CA LEU A 27 -4.50 -14.88 8.22
C LEU A 27 -5.07 -14.77 6.79
N GLU A 28 -5.40 -13.55 6.34
CA GLU A 28 -5.93 -13.32 4.99
C GLU A 28 -4.86 -13.57 3.92
N TYR A 29 -3.62 -13.15 4.17
CA TYR A 29 -2.53 -13.32 3.22
C TYR A 29 -1.22 -13.65 3.94
N PRO A 30 -0.86 -14.94 4.04
CA PRO A 30 0.37 -15.39 4.67
C PRO A 30 1.65 -14.80 4.06
N GLN A 31 2.72 -14.67 4.85
CA GLN A 31 3.97 -14.01 4.45
C GLN A 31 4.70 -14.77 3.33
N ASP A 32 4.62 -16.09 3.32
CA ASP A 32 5.20 -16.96 2.28
C ASP A 32 4.58 -16.75 0.90
N LYS A 33 3.36 -16.19 0.83
CA LYS A 33 2.70 -15.84 -0.42
C LYS A 33 3.17 -14.51 -1.01
N ILE A 34 3.86 -13.66 -0.23
CA ILE A 34 4.44 -12.42 -0.74
C ILE A 34 5.65 -12.76 -1.64
N PRO A 35 5.68 -12.28 -2.89
CA PRO A 35 6.82 -12.51 -3.78
C PRO A 35 8.14 -12.03 -3.16
N LYS A 36 9.17 -12.88 -3.20
CA LYS A 36 10.52 -12.52 -2.77
C LYS A 36 11.15 -11.52 -3.76
N GLY A 37 12.08 -10.69 -3.27
CA GLY A 37 12.83 -9.73 -4.09
C GLY A 37 12.16 -8.37 -4.28
N TYR A 38 11.13 -8.07 -3.49
CA TYR A 38 10.52 -6.74 -3.39
C TYR A 38 10.61 -6.26 -1.94
N ASP A 39 10.81 -4.96 -1.75
CA ASP A 39 10.67 -4.36 -0.43
C ASP A 39 9.19 -4.38 -0.04
N GLY A 40 8.89 -4.79 1.19
CA GLY A 40 7.52 -5.06 1.62
C GLY A 40 7.18 -4.31 2.90
N LEU A 41 6.04 -3.61 2.88
CA LEU A 41 5.35 -3.15 4.07
C LEU A 41 4.03 -3.92 4.21
N ARG A 42 3.75 -4.41 5.42
CA ARG A 42 2.46 -5.00 5.75
C ARG A 42 1.71 -4.11 6.73
N ILE A 43 0.46 -3.80 6.40
CA ILE A 43 -0.50 -3.17 7.30
C ILE A 43 -1.45 -4.28 7.74
N ASN A 44 -1.19 -4.83 8.93
CA ASN A 44 -1.93 -5.95 9.48
C ASN A 44 -3.25 -5.44 10.09
N LEU A 45 -4.27 -5.32 9.25
CA LEU A 45 -5.57 -4.74 9.59
C LEU A 45 -6.73 -5.55 8.99
N GLU A 46 -7.76 -5.82 9.78
CA GLU A 46 -9.00 -6.41 9.30
C GLU A 46 -9.93 -5.37 8.66
N ASP A 47 -10.81 -5.83 7.76
CA ASP A 47 -11.78 -4.98 7.07
C ASP A 47 -13.10 -4.86 7.86
N MET A 48 -13.00 -4.68 9.19
CA MET A 48 -14.17 -4.67 10.09
C MET A 48 -14.63 -3.26 10.50
N GLY A 49 -13.95 -2.21 10.03
CA GLY A 49 -14.32 -0.81 10.32
C GLY A 49 -14.11 -0.34 11.77
N LEU A 50 -13.73 -1.24 12.68
CA LEU A 50 -13.43 -0.95 14.08
C LEU A 50 -11.97 -0.53 14.30
N GLU A 51 -11.08 -0.90 13.38
CA GLU A 51 -9.65 -0.65 13.50
C GLU A 51 -9.27 0.73 12.95
N GLN A 52 -8.42 1.44 13.68
CA GLN A 52 -7.96 2.77 13.30
C GLN A 52 -6.88 2.69 12.21
N ILE A 53 -7.29 2.55 10.95
CA ILE A 53 -6.37 2.53 9.80
C ILE A 53 -5.47 3.78 9.73
N SER A 54 -5.92 4.89 10.30
CA SER A 54 -5.19 6.16 10.38
C SER A 54 -3.85 6.06 11.12
N GLN A 55 -3.72 5.14 12.08
CA GLN A 55 -2.46 4.93 12.80
C GLN A 55 -1.31 4.47 11.89
N TYR A 56 -1.65 3.90 10.73
CA TYR A 56 -0.67 3.43 9.73
C TYR A 56 -0.35 4.48 8.67
N PHE A 57 -0.97 5.67 8.70
CA PHE A 57 -0.78 6.67 7.65
C PHE A 57 0.66 7.17 7.63
N ASP A 58 1.27 7.49 8.76
CA ASP A 58 2.65 7.98 8.78
C ASP A 58 3.64 6.93 8.26
N GLU A 59 3.55 5.70 8.75
CA GLU A 59 4.41 4.59 8.33
C GLU A 59 4.24 4.32 6.82
N SER A 60 3.00 4.13 6.37
CA SER A 60 2.72 3.83 4.96
C SER A 60 3.06 5.00 4.03
N ASN A 61 2.80 6.24 4.44
CA ASN A 61 3.16 7.42 3.66
C ASN A 61 4.67 7.54 3.52
N ASN A 62 5.42 7.35 4.60
CA ASN A 62 6.88 7.42 4.56
C ASN A 62 7.47 6.30 3.70
N PHE A 63 6.96 5.07 3.83
CA PHE A 63 7.37 3.95 2.97
C PHE A 63 7.06 4.23 1.50
N ILE A 64 5.84 4.61 1.15
CA ILE A 64 5.47 4.90 -0.25
C ILE A 64 6.33 6.06 -0.78
N HIS A 65 6.51 7.13 -0.01
CA HIS A 65 7.25 8.31 -0.41
C HIS A 65 8.75 8.02 -0.66
N SER A 66 9.37 7.11 0.10
CA SER A 66 10.78 6.77 -0.12
C SER A 66 11.05 6.10 -1.47
N PHE A 67 10.06 5.41 -2.06
CA PHE A 67 10.18 4.83 -3.40
C PHE A 67 9.73 5.80 -4.49
N VAL A 68 8.58 6.48 -4.30
CA VAL A 68 8.01 7.34 -5.33
C VAL A 68 8.92 8.53 -5.65
N THR A 69 9.62 9.10 -4.67
CA THR A 69 10.60 10.19 -4.89
C THR A 69 11.80 9.76 -5.73
N GLN A 70 12.07 8.45 -5.82
CA GLN A 70 13.11 7.86 -6.66
C GLN A 70 12.56 7.33 -8.00
N ASN A 71 11.31 7.68 -8.36
CA ASN A 71 10.60 7.13 -9.51
C ASN A 71 10.50 5.59 -9.50
N LYS A 72 10.46 4.98 -8.31
CA LYS A 72 10.29 3.54 -8.13
C LYS A 72 8.81 3.22 -7.85
N PRO A 73 8.13 2.46 -8.72
CA PRO A 73 6.72 2.15 -8.53
C PRO A 73 6.45 1.27 -7.31
N VAL A 74 5.40 1.61 -6.56
CA VAL A 74 4.90 0.86 -5.39
C VAL A 74 3.52 0.29 -5.71
N PHE A 75 3.30 -0.99 -5.42
CA PHE A 75 2.00 -1.63 -5.57
C PHE A 75 1.31 -1.79 -4.21
N VAL A 76 0.18 -1.10 -4.02
CA VAL A 76 -0.64 -1.15 -2.80
C VAL A 76 -1.85 -2.05 -3.03
N THR A 77 -2.08 -3.03 -2.16
CA THR A 77 -3.11 -4.06 -2.34
C THR A 77 -3.76 -4.46 -1.02
N CYS A 78 -5.02 -4.90 -1.08
CA CYS A 78 -5.74 -5.52 0.03
C CYS A 78 -6.56 -6.70 -0.50
N SER A 79 -7.43 -7.31 0.32
CA SER A 79 -8.21 -8.50 -0.08
C SER A 79 -8.99 -8.28 -1.39
N HIS A 80 -9.85 -7.26 -1.41
CA HIS A 80 -10.73 -6.97 -2.55
C HIS A 80 -10.37 -5.71 -3.34
N GLY A 81 -9.37 -4.95 -2.91
CA GLY A 81 -8.98 -3.69 -3.55
C GLY A 81 -10.00 -2.54 -3.44
N ILE A 82 -10.93 -2.61 -2.46
CA ILE A 82 -12.08 -1.68 -2.36
C ILE A 82 -11.98 -0.75 -1.14
N SER A 83 -11.52 -1.24 0.01
CA SER A 83 -11.57 -0.51 1.28
C SER A 83 -10.15 -0.09 1.72
N ARG A 84 -9.38 -1.03 2.26
CA ARG A 84 -8.07 -0.76 2.88
C ARG A 84 -7.02 -0.17 1.94
N SER A 85 -6.82 -0.74 0.75
CA SER A 85 -5.77 -0.25 -0.17
C SER A 85 -6.09 1.11 -0.79
N PRO A 86 -7.34 1.43 -1.23
CA PRO A 86 -7.69 2.79 -1.61
C PRO A 86 -7.51 3.81 -0.48
N THR A 87 -7.88 3.47 0.76
CA THR A 87 -7.70 4.37 1.91
C THR A 87 -6.23 4.73 2.14
N ILE A 88 -5.31 3.75 2.09
CA ILE A 88 -3.87 4.01 2.21
C ILE A 88 -3.34 4.86 1.05
N VAL A 89 -3.78 4.59 -0.18
CA VAL A 89 -3.40 5.43 -1.32
C VAL A 89 -3.90 6.86 -1.14
N LEU A 90 -5.14 7.05 -0.68
CA LEU A 90 -5.70 8.37 -0.44
C LEU A 90 -4.96 9.12 0.67
N ALA A 91 -4.63 8.45 1.78
CA ALA A 91 -3.84 9.01 2.87
C ALA A 91 -2.47 9.50 2.38
N TYR A 92 -1.83 8.77 1.47
CA TYR A 92 -0.57 9.18 0.85
C TYR A 92 -0.73 10.40 -0.05
N LEU A 93 -1.77 10.43 -0.89
CA LEU A 93 -2.03 11.57 -1.75
C LEU A 93 -2.21 12.84 -0.92
N ILE A 94 -3.06 12.79 0.11
CA ILE A 94 -3.35 13.93 0.99
C ILE A 94 -2.10 14.33 1.80
N GLY A 95 -1.41 13.36 2.41
CA GLY A 95 -0.33 13.64 3.36
C GLY A 95 1.02 14.02 2.72
N LYS A 96 1.27 13.64 1.46
CA LYS A 96 2.59 13.84 0.81
C LYS A 96 2.55 14.41 -0.60
N GLN A 97 1.48 14.23 -1.39
CA GLN A 97 1.46 14.68 -2.79
C GLN A 97 0.68 15.97 -3.02
N VAL A 98 -0.41 16.21 -2.28
CA VAL A 98 -1.19 17.44 -2.42
C VAL A 98 -0.41 18.59 -1.78
N LYS A 99 0.10 19.51 -2.61
CA LYS A 99 0.67 20.77 -2.15
C LYS A 99 -0.47 21.74 -1.84
N ILE A 100 -0.87 21.81 -0.57
CA ILE A 100 -1.79 22.86 -0.12
C ILE A 100 -0.96 24.12 0.13
N VAL A 101 -1.16 25.14 -0.69
CA VAL A 101 -0.63 26.48 -0.43
C VAL A 101 -1.70 27.23 0.35
N SER A 102 -1.47 27.43 1.64
CA SER A 102 -2.28 28.33 2.47
C SER A 102 -1.59 29.68 2.48
N PHE A 103 -2.31 30.71 2.05
CA PHE A 103 -1.91 32.10 2.30
C PHE A 103 -2.50 32.49 3.66
N SER A 104 -1.61 32.92 4.57
CA SER A 104 -1.96 33.57 5.83
C SER A 104 -2.21 35.06 5.59
#